data_AF-T0ZTD4-F1
#
_entry.id   AF-T0ZTD4-F1
#
_cell.length_a   1.000
_cell.length_b   1.000
_cell.length_c   1.000
_cell.angle_alpha   90.00
_cell.angle_beta   90.00
_cell.angle_gamma   90.00
#
_symmetry.space_group_name_H-M   'P 1'
#
loop_
_entity.id
_entity.type
_entity.pdbx_description
1 polymer ?
#
loop_
_entity_poly.entity_id
_entity_poly.type
_entity_poly.pdbx_seq_one_letter_code
_entity_poly.pdbx_strand_id
1 'polypeptide(L)'
;ESGQMVRFAWRKLPIFVVNRTKEQLADLPGLDPRLRDPECKETSQQPSYCQNAWRSIKPEWLVMIGICTHLGCVPDYYGQIK
;
A
#
# COMPACT_ATOMS: atom_id res chain seq x y z
N GLU A 1 6.81 -2.52 -14.79
CA GLU A 1 8.21 -2.84 -14.42
C GLU A 1 8.41 -2.62 -12.92
N SER A 2 9.55 -3.01 -12.34
CA SER A 2 9.81 -2.78 -10.91
C SER A 2 9.83 -1.28 -10.60
N GLY A 3 9.21 -0.89 -9.48
CA GLY A 3 8.99 0.49 -9.06
C GLY A 3 7.78 1.16 -9.72
N GLN A 4 7.17 0.54 -10.73
CA GLN A 4 6.03 1.13 -11.42
C GLN A 4 4.73 0.96 -10.63
N MET A 5 3.88 1.97 -10.71
CA MET A 5 2.50 1.92 -10.29
C MET A 5 1.58 2.19 -11.48
N VAL A 6 0.53 1.38 -11.59
CA VAL A 6 -0.53 1.54 -12.58
C VAL A 6 -1.86 1.76 -11.86
N ARG A 7 -2.73 2.57 -12.47
CA ARG A 7 -4.05 2.90 -11.94
C ARG A 7 -5.13 2.30 -12.85
N PHE A 8 -6.07 1.58 -12.26
CA PHE A 8 -7.22 1.01 -12.97
C PHE A 8 -8.53 1.51 -12.36
N ALA A 9 -9.57 1.64 -13.18
CA ALA A 9 -10.92 1.83 -12.67
C ALA A 9 -11.58 0.46 -12.47
N TRP A 10 -12.04 0.15 -11.26
CA TRP A 10 -12.78 -1.07 -10.96
C TRP A 10 -13.93 -0.78 -10.00
N ARG A 11 -15.15 -1.20 -10.36
CA ARG A 11 -16.37 -0.94 -9.59
C ARG A 11 -16.54 0.54 -9.19
N LYS A 12 -16.19 1.46 -10.11
CA LYS A 12 -16.20 2.92 -9.90
C LYS A 12 -15.18 3.44 -8.87
N LEU A 13 -14.23 2.61 -8.44
CA LEU A 13 -13.16 2.99 -7.54
C LEU A 13 -11.81 2.94 -8.26
N PRO A 14 -10.87 3.85 -7.95
CA PRO A 14 -9.50 3.75 -8.43
C PRO A 14 -8.78 2.63 -7.68
N ILE A 15 -8.19 1.70 -8.41
CA ILE A 15 -7.34 0.64 -7.88
C ILE A 15 -5.90 0.93 -8.27
N PHE A 16 -5.02 0.96 -7.27
CA PHE A 16 -3.58 1.09 -7.48
C PHE A 16 -2.96 -0.29 -7.42
N VAL A 17 -2.15 -0.61 -8.43
CA VAL A 17 -1.31 -1.81 -8.47
C VAL A 17 0.13 -1.36 -8.59
N VAL A 18 0.93 -1.69 -7.59
CA VAL A 18 2.34 -1.31 -7.49
C VAL A 18 3.20 -2.56 -7.52
N ASN A 19 4.21 -2.58 -8.38
CA ASN A 19 5.29 -3.55 -8.35
C ASN A 19 6.46 -2.93 -7.58
N ARG A 20 6.56 -3.19 -6.28
CA ARG A 20 7.56 -2.62 -5.38
C ARG A 20 8.97 -3.13 -5.70
N THR A 21 9.96 -2.26 -5.57
CA THR A 21 11.38 -2.64 -5.70
C THR A 21 11.87 -3.31 -4.41
N LYS A 22 13.05 -3.94 -4.49
CA LYS A 22 13.68 -4.55 -3.30
C LYS A 22 14.07 -3.50 -2.26
N GLU A 23 14.50 -2.33 -2.72
CA GLU A 23 14.90 -1.20 -1.89
C GLU A 23 13.69 -0.65 -1.13
N GLN A 24 12.57 -0.43 -1.82
CA GLN A 24 11.31 -0.01 -1.19
C GLN A 24 10.84 -0.97 -0.10
N LEU A 25 11.05 -2.28 -0.29
CA LEU A 25 10.72 -3.28 0.72
C LEU A 25 11.70 -3.24 1.90
N ALA A 26 13.00 -3.11 1.62
CA ALA A 26 14.02 -3.03 2.66
C ALA A 26 13.83 -1.83 3.60
N ASP A 27 13.27 -0.73 3.10
CA ASP A 27 13.06 0.48 3.89
C ASP A 27 11.88 0.40 4.88
N LEU A 28 10.89 -0.48 4.65
CA LEU A 28 9.63 -0.46 5.42
C LEU A 28 9.81 -0.68 6.94
N PRO A 29 10.62 -1.63 7.44
CA PRO A 29 10.77 -1.86 8.88
C PRO A 29 11.35 -0.64 9.63
N GLY A 30 12.06 0.26 8.93
CA GLY A 30 12.60 1.48 9.52
C GLY A 30 11.56 2.58 9.76
N LEU A 31 10.31 2.39 9.31
CA LEU A 31 9.28 3.41 9.32
C LEU A 31 8.27 3.26 10.46
N ASP A 32 8.30 2.16 11.21
CA ASP A 32 7.29 1.84 12.23
C ASP A 32 6.95 3.00 13.18
N PRO A 33 7.91 3.79 13.72
CA PRO A 33 7.60 4.90 14.61
C PRO A 33 6.81 6.05 13.95
N ARG A 34 6.79 6.11 12.62
CA ARG A 34 6.05 7.13 11.83
C ARG A 34 4.65 6.67 11.44
N LEU A 35 4.30 5.40 11.68
CA LEU A 35 3.03 4.81 11.23
C LEU A 35 2.00 4.81 12.37
N ARG A 36 0.74 5.06 12.02
CA ARG A 36 -0.39 4.88 12.94
C ARG A 36 -0.65 3.40 13.25
N ASP A 37 -0.46 2.54 12.25
CA ASP A 37 -0.75 1.10 12.33
C ASP A 37 0.42 0.27 11.74
N PRO A 38 1.58 0.23 12.44
CA PRO A 38 2.76 -0.51 11.97
C PRO A 38 2.54 -2.04 12.02
N GLU A 39 1.82 -2.52 13.03
CA GLU A 39 1.58 -3.95 13.26
C GLU A 39 0.35 -4.51 12.53
N CYS A 40 -0.28 -3.72 11.64
CA CYS A 40 -1.42 -4.13 10.84
C CYS A 40 -2.62 -4.63 11.68
N LYS A 41 -2.91 -3.95 12.80
CA LYS A 41 -4.02 -4.27 13.71
C LYS A 41 -5.37 -3.82 13.17
N GLU A 42 -5.40 -2.89 12.21
CA GLU A 42 -6.65 -2.44 11.59
C GLU A 42 -7.23 -3.51 10.65
N THR A 43 -8.36 -4.09 11.05
CA THR A 43 -8.99 -5.21 10.35
C THR A 43 -10.22 -4.83 9.54
N SER A 44 -10.82 -3.66 9.79
CA SER A 44 -12.08 -3.25 9.14
C SER A 44 -11.95 -3.01 7.64
N GLN A 45 -10.74 -2.69 7.16
CA GLN A 45 -10.45 -2.34 5.77
C GLN A 45 -9.47 -3.31 5.10
N GLN A 46 -8.87 -4.23 5.86
CA GLN A 46 -7.82 -5.12 5.36
C GLN A 46 -8.32 -6.56 5.26
N PRO A 47 -8.08 -7.25 4.13
CA PRO A 47 -8.37 -8.67 4.02
C PRO A 47 -7.58 -9.49 5.05
N SER A 48 -8.14 -10.60 5.53
CA SER A 48 -7.49 -11.48 6.51
C SER A 48 -6.13 -12.01 6.07
N TYR A 49 -5.93 -12.21 4.77
CA TYR A 49 -4.67 -12.66 4.18
C TYR A 49 -3.58 -11.57 4.10
N CYS A 50 -3.91 -10.32 4.41
CA CYS A 50 -2.97 -9.19 4.39
C CYS A 50 -2.58 -8.69 5.78
N GLN A 51 -2.79 -9.49 6.84
CA GLN A 51 -2.36 -9.15 8.20
C GLN A 51 -0.87 -9.46 8.40
N ASN A 52 -0.03 -8.69 7.71
CA ASN A 52 1.42 -8.80 7.75
C ASN A 52 2.06 -7.44 7.46
N ALA A 53 3.36 -7.32 7.73
CA ALA A 53 4.12 -6.07 7.56
C ALA A 53 4.04 -5.48 6.14
N TRP A 54 3.85 -6.32 5.11
CA TRP A 54 3.83 -5.91 3.71
C TRP A 54 2.43 -5.57 3.18
N ARG A 55 1.39 -5.95 3.93
CA ARG A 55 -0.04 -5.88 3.56
C ARG A 55 -0.33 -6.54 2.21
N SER A 56 0.33 -7.66 1.96
CA SER A 56 0.29 -8.36 0.68
C SER A 56 0.57 -9.85 0.85
N ILE A 57 0.07 -10.67 -0.08
CA ILE A 57 0.43 -12.10 -0.17
C ILE A 57 1.87 -12.24 -0.68
N LYS A 58 2.21 -11.45 -1.70
CA LYS A 58 3.55 -11.37 -2.29
C LYS A 58 4.12 -9.99 -2.03
N PRO A 59 5.25 -9.84 -1.30
CA PRO A 59 5.77 -8.54 -0.90
C PRO A 59 6.02 -7.58 -2.06
N GLU A 60 6.36 -8.04 -3.25
CA GLU A 60 6.56 -7.15 -4.40
C GLU A 60 5.24 -6.52 -4.90
N TRP A 61 4.07 -7.10 -4.60
CA TRP A 61 2.79 -6.61 -5.10
C TRP A 61 2.00 -5.88 -4.01
N LEU A 62 1.76 -4.59 -4.21
CA LEU A 62 0.84 -3.81 -3.38
C LEU A 62 -0.39 -3.46 -4.21
N VAL A 63 -1.56 -3.92 -3.76
CA VAL A 63 -2.85 -3.65 -4.38
C VAL A 63 -3.72 -2.91 -3.38
N MET A 64 -4.22 -1.73 -3.76
CA MET A 64 -4.98 -0.87 -2.86
C MET A 64 -6.15 -0.21 -3.57
N ILE A 65 -7.19 0.10 -2.80
CA ILE A 65 -8.19 1.08 -3.22
C ILE A 65 -7.54 2.47 -3.02
N GLY A 66 -7.35 3.21 -4.12
CA GLY A 66 -6.70 4.52 -4.14
C GLY A 66 -7.57 5.65 -3.61
N ILE A 67 -8.18 5.46 -2.45
CA ILE A 67 -9.11 6.39 -1.80
C ILE A 67 -8.59 6.69 -0.40
N CYS A 68 -8.39 7.98 -0.11
CA CYS A 68 -7.99 8.44 1.21
C CYS A 68 -9.07 8.11 2.25
N THR A 69 -8.67 7.46 3.34
CA THR A 69 -9.56 7.03 4.44
C THR A 69 -10.11 8.18 5.30
N HIS A 70 -9.69 9.42 5.03
CA HIS A 70 -10.24 10.63 5.67
C HIS A 70 -11.56 11.07 4.99
N LEU A 71 -11.47 11.61 3.76
CA LEU A 71 -12.60 12.20 3.04
C LEU A 71 -12.68 11.79 1.56
N GLY A 72 -11.98 10.72 1.15
CA GLY A 72 -12.21 10.10 -0.14
C GLY A 72 -11.46 10.66 -1.35
N CYS A 73 -10.57 11.64 -1.17
CA CYS A 73 -9.68 12.10 -2.24
C CYS A 73 -8.78 10.97 -2.77
N VAL A 74 -8.29 11.11 -4.00
CA VAL A 74 -7.34 10.16 -4.60
C VAL A 74 -5.90 10.56 -4.25
N PRO A 75 -5.11 9.73 -3.55
CA PRO A 75 -3.74 10.08 -3.19
C PRO A 75 -2.77 10.02 -4.38
N ASP A 76 -1.77 10.88 -4.34
CA ASP A 76 -0.58 10.76 -5.19
C ASP A 76 0.38 9.70 -4.66
N TYR A 77 1.14 9.10 -5.57
CA TYR A 77 2.15 8.10 -5.25
C TYR A 77 3.49 8.54 -5.84
N TYR A 78 4.49 8.67 -4.97
CA TYR A 78 5.83 9.14 -5.32
C TYR A 78 6.87 8.01 -5.38
N GLY A 79 6.57 6.84 -4.79
CA GLY A 79 7.45 5.68 -4.81
C GLY A 79 8.77 5.83 -4.06
N GLN A 80 8.96 6.92 -3.32
CA GLN A 80 10.18 7.20 -2.55
C GLN A 80 9.80 7.81 -1.21
N ILE A 81 10.54 7.44 -0.16
CA ILE A 81 10.37 7.99 1.18
C ILE A 81 11.18 9.29 1.26
N LYS A 82 10.55 10.37 1.73
CA LYS A 82 11.21 11.63 2.08
C LYS A 82 11.64 11.63 3.54
#